data_AF-A0A925B1L1-F1
#
_entry.id   AF-A0A925B1L1-F1
#
_cell.length_a   1.000
_cell.length_b   1.000
_cell.length_c   1.000
_cell.angle_alpha   90.00
_cell.angle_beta   90.00
_cell.angle_gamma   90.00
#
_symmetry.space_group_name_H-M   'P 1'
#
loop_
_entity.id
_entity.type
_entity.pdbx_description
1 polymer ?
#
loop_
_entity_poly.entity_id
_entity_poly.type
_entity_poly.pdbx_seq_one_letter_code
_entity_poly.pdbx_strand_id
1 'polypeptide(L)'
;MVKGHYLNPHIDNSHDSQRENYRVLNLLYYATPGWKQENGGNLELWDESVKERVEIPSLFNRLVLMETNQKSWHSVNEVKSDAVRTCVSNYYFSPHSPNDGRETSHVTFFQARPEQPLLRVLSTADGYLRTFTRKLKKEGLSKQDLYQEKK
;
A
#
# COMPACT_ATOMS: atom_id res chain seq x y z
N MET A 1 3.98 -12.50 6.71
CA MET A 1 2.94 -13.00 5.78
C MET A 1 3.16 -14.49 5.58
N VAL A 2 2.10 -15.28 5.60
CA VAL A 2 2.15 -16.74 5.41
C VAL A 2 1.46 -17.13 4.11
N LYS A 3 1.48 -18.42 3.75
CA LYS A 3 0.85 -18.95 2.54
C LYS A 3 -0.59 -18.46 2.36
N GLY A 4 -0.95 -18.06 1.15
CA GLY A 4 -2.26 -17.50 0.81
C GLY A 4 -2.42 -16.01 1.16
N HIS A 5 -1.52 -15.40 1.92
CA HIS A 5 -1.58 -13.96 2.17
C HIS A 5 -1.13 -13.19 0.92
N TYR A 6 -1.88 -12.14 0.59
CA TYR A 6 -1.57 -11.19 -0.48
C TYR A 6 -2.09 -9.80 -0.09
N LEU A 7 -1.74 -8.79 -0.89
CA LEU A 7 -2.34 -7.46 -0.81
C LEU A 7 -2.71 -7.01 -2.22
N ASN A 8 -3.97 -6.64 -2.44
CA ASN A 8 -4.44 -6.23 -3.77
C ASN A 8 -3.78 -4.93 -4.25
N PRO A 9 -3.81 -4.64 -5.56
CA PRO A 9 -3.34 -3.36 -6.09
C PRO A 9 -3.96 -2.18 -5.35
N HIS A 10 -3.13 -1.25 -4.93
CA HIS A 10 -3.56 -0.08 -4.18
C HIS A 10 -2.63 1.12 -4.37
N ILE A 11 -3.20 2.28 -4.05
CA ILE A 11 -2.45 3.47 -3.68
C ILE A 11 -2.66 3.65 -2.18
N ASP A 12 -1.56 3.87 -1.46
CA ASP A 12 -1.60 4.13 -0.03
C ASP A 12 -2.36 5.41 0.34
N ASN A 13 -2.74 5.54 1.61
CA ASN A 13 -3.31 6.80 2.11
C ASN A 13 -2.29 7.93 1.95
N SER A 14 -2.76 9.10 1.51
CA SER A 14 -1.85 10.17 1.11
C SER A 14 -1.22 10.94 2.28
N HIS A 15 -1.71 10.79 3.51
CA HIS A 15 -1.21 11.52 4.68
C HIS A 15 -1.04 10.61 5.91
N ASP A 16 -0.36 11.12 6.92
CA ASP A 16 -0.39 10.59 8.28
C ASP A 16 -1.82 10.59 8.88
N SER A 17 -1.97 10.04 10.08
CA SER A 17 -3.29 9.92 10.73
C SER A 17 -3.95 11.27 11.03
N GLN A 18 -3.16 12.31 11.33
CA GLN A 18 -3.63 13.66 11.64
C GLN A 18 -3.86 14.52 10.37
N ARG A 19 -3.41 14.04 9.22
CA ARG A 19 -3.47 14.73 7.92
C ARG A 19 -2.65 16.02 7.86
N GLU A 20 -1.55 16.06 8.59
CA GLU A 20 -0.62 17.20 8.62
C GLU A 20 0.48 17.05 7.58
N ASN A 21 0.96 15.81 7.37
CA ASN A 21 2.06 15.53 6.47
C ASN A 21 1.66 14.50 5.40
N TYR A 22 2.12 14.72 4.17
CA TYR A 22 1.95 13.81 3.05
C TYR A 22 2.87 12.61 3.20
N ARG A 23 2.36 11.39 2.97
CA ARG A 23 3.21 10.21 2.78
C ARG A 23 3.94 10.36 1.45
N VAL A 24 5.27 10.37 1.49
CA VAL A 24 6.11 10.62 0.31
C VAL A 24 7.00 9.43 -0.06
N LEU A 25 7.34 8.57 0.91
CA LEU A 25 8.16 7.39 0.65
C LEU A 25 7.67 6.18 1.44
N ASN A 26 7.69 5.03 0.77
CA ASN A 26 7.55 3.72 1.36
C ASN A 26 8.90 3.00 1.31
N LEU A 27 9.33 2.45 2.44
CA LEU A 27 10.50 1.60 2.56
C LEU A 27 10.05 0.19 2.93
N LEU A 28 10.55 -0.80 2.20
CA LEU A 28 10.34 -2.21 2.46
C LEU A 28 11.69 -2.91 2.59
N TYR A 29 11.95 -3.56 3.72
CA TYR A 29 13.15 -4.37 3.94
C TYR A 29 12.79 -5.84 4.15
N TYR A 30 13.27 -6.70 3.26
CA TYR A 30 12.97 -8.13 3.26
C TYR A 30 13.96 -8.91 4.13
N ALA A 31 13.45 -9.51 5.20
CA ALA A 31 14.26 -10.06 6.29
C ALA A 31 14.21 -11.59 6.38
N THR A 32 13.74 -12.30 5.34
CA THR A 32 13.63 -13.77 5.36
C THR A 32 14.79 -14.42 4.58
N PRO A 33 15.74 -15.09 5.26
CA PRO A 33 16.85 -15.77 4.58
C PRO A 33 16.38 -16.79 3.55
N GLY A 34 17.09 -16.87 2.42
CA GLY A 34 16.83 -17.87 1.38
C GLY A 34 15.49 -17.71 0.64
N TRP A 35 14.78 -16.59 0.79
CA TRP A 35 13.52 -16.37 0.07
C TRP A 35 13.76 -16.28 -1.44
N LYS A 36 13.03 -17.09 -2.21
CA LYS A 36 13.11 -17.15 -3.67
C LYS A 36 11.91 -16.45 -4.30
N GLN A 37 12.06 -16.00 -5.55
CA GLN A 37 10.98 -15.34 -6.29
C GLN A 37 9.73 -16.23 -6.41
N GLU A 38 9.90 -17.54 -6.63
CA GLU A 38 8.80 -18.51 -6.76
C GLU A 38 7.94 -18.65 -5.49
N ASN A 39 8.48 -18.28 -4.32
CA ASN A 39 7.75 -18.32 -3.05
C ASN A 39 6.64 -17.26 -2.99
N GLY A 40 6.61 -16.32 -3.94
CA GLY A 40 5.63 -15.22 -3.96
C GLY A 40 5.86 -14.21 -2.85
N GLY A 41 4.80 -13.46 -2.50
CA GLY A 41 4.92 -12.30 -1.63
C GLY A 41 5.79 -11.18 -2.22
N ASN A 42 5.98 -11.14 -3.54
CA ASN A 42 6.78 -10.14 -4.22
C ASN A 42 6.01 -8.83 -4.31
N LEU A 43 6.74 -7.71 -4.26
CA LEU A 43 6.16 -6.40 -4.57
C LEU A 43 5.87 -6.34 -6.06
N GLU A 44 4.67 -5.93 -6.43
CA GLU A 44 4.27 -5.66 -7.81
C GLU A 44 4.10 -4.14 -7.95
N LEU A 45 4.76 -3.54 -8.94
CA LEU A 45 4.57 -2.14 -9.33
C LEU A 45 3.73 -2.11 -10.60
N TRP A 46 2.66 -1.32 -10.62
CA TRP A 46 1.70 -1.28 -11.72
C TRP A 46 1.73 0.05 -12.46
N ASP A 47 1.26 0.01 -13.70
CA ASP A 47 0.85 1.22 -14.41
C ASP A 47 -0.39 1.86 -13.78
N GLU A 48 -0.69 3.11 -14.15
CA GLU A 48 -1.83 3.87 -13.60
C GLU A 48 -3.19 3.18 -13.84
N SER A 49 -3.29 2.33 -14.88
CA SER A 49 -4.52 1.60 -15.18
C SER A 49 -4.60 0.23 -14.51
N VAL A 50 -3.59 -0.17 -13.74
CA VAL A 50 -3.49 -1.47 -13.06
C VAL A 50 -3.77 -2.60 -14.03
N LYS A 51 -3.00 -2.68 -15.12
CA LYS A 51 -3.08 -3.70 -16.16
C LYS A 51 -1.78 -4.46 -16.31
N GLU A 52 -0.68 -3.72 -16.35
CA GLU A 52 0.67 -4.26 -16.49
C GLU A 52 1.45 -4.08 -15.20
N ARG A 53 2.33 -5.03 -14.90
CA ARG A 53 3.15 -4.98 -13.68
C ARG A 53 4.59 -5.38 -13.90
N VAL A 54 5.45 -4.82 -13.06
CA VAL A 54 6.82 -5.29 -12.84
C VAL A 54 6.92 -5.85 -11.43
N GLU A 55 7.47 -7.06 -11.30
CA GLU A 55 7.66 -7.70 -10.00
C GLU A 55 9.07 -7.44 -9.46
N ILE A 56 9.16 -7.06 -8.18
CA ILE A 56 10.40 -6.98 -7.41
C ILE A 56 10.40 -8.14 -6.40
N PRO A 57 11.25 -9.16 -6.61
CA PRO A 57 11.31 -10.31 -5.72
C PRO A 57 11.67 -9.93 -4.28
N SER A 58 11.02 -10.56 -3.30
CA SER A 58 11.25 -10.36 -1.86
C SER A 58 12.52 -11.07 -1.35
N LEU A 59 13.65 -10.94 -2.06
CA LEU A 59 14.89 -11.62 -1.70
C LEU A 59 15.42 -11.16 -0.34
N PHE A 60 16.11 -12.04 0.37
CA PHE A 60 16.74 -11.69 1.65
C PHE A 60 17.69 -10.49 1.53
N ASN A 61 17.65 -9.62 2.54
CA ASN A 61 18.52 -8.46 2.69
C ASN A 61 18.38 -7.43 1.54
N ARG A 62 17.22 -7.43 0.86
CA ARG A 62 16.88 -6.42 -0.12
C ARG A 62 16.03 -5.32 0.53
N LEU A 63 16.46 -4.09 0.32
CA LEU A 63 15.71 -2.88 0.65
C LEU A 63 15.13 -2.30 -0.65
N VAL A 64 13.85 -1.96 -0.63
CA VAL A 64 13.17 -1.25 -1.71
C VAL A 64 12.68 0.08 -1.16
N LEU A 65 12.99 1.16 -1.86
CA LEU A 65 12.45 2.49 -1.60
C LEU A 65 11.57 2.88 -2.78
N MET A 66 10.35 3.33 -2.48
CA MET A 66 9.36 3.70 -3.48
C MET A 66 8.78 5.07 -3.15
N GLU A 67 8.77 5.97 -4.13
CA GLU A 67 8.03 7.22 -4.05
C GLU A 67 6.53 6.93 -3.93
N THR A 68 5.87 7.61 -2.99
CA THR A 68 4.43 7.46 -2.77
C THR A 68 3.72 8.71 -3.26
N ASN A 69 2.91 8.54 -4.30
CA ASN A 69 2.13 9.60 -4.91
C ASN A 69 0.86 8.99 -5.55
N GLN A 70 0.06 9.79 -6.27
CA GLN A 70 -1.19 9.30 -6.86
C GLN A 70 -1.02 8.26 -7.99
N LYS A 71 0.21 7.99 -8.41
CA LYS A 71 0.53 7.06 -9.49
C LYS A 71 1.28 5.82 -8.99
N SER A 72 1.65 5.78 -7.71
CA SER A 72 2.43 4.69 -7.11
C SER A 72 1.56 3.47 -6.81
N TRP A 73 0.91 2.92 -7.84
CA TRP A 73 0.12 1.69 -7.73
C TRP A 73 1.02 0.50 -7.45
N HIS A 74 0.71 -0.23 -6.39
CA HIS A 74 1.50 -1.39 -6.00
C HIS A 74 0.65 -2.47 -5.32
N SER A 75 1.18 -3.69 -5.26
CA SER A 75 0.58 -4.81 -4.53
C SER A 75 1.64 -5.75 -3.98
N VAL A 76 1.19 -6.74 -3.22
CA VAL A 76 2.00 -7.89 -2.85
C VAL A 76 1.31 -9.13 -3.40
N ASN A 77 1.98 -9.86 -4.30
CA ASN A 77 1.41 -11.09 -4.84
C ASN A 77 1.31 -12.17 -3.75
N GLU A 78 0.51 -13.20 -4.02
CA GLU A 78 0.24 -14.25 -3.06
C GLU A 78 1.52 -14.98 -2.63
N VAL A 79 1.69 -15.18 -1.32
CA VAL A 79 2.72 -16.06 -0.78
C VAL A 79 2.33 -17.51 -1.08
N LYS A 80 3.19 -18.22 -1.81
CA LYS A 80 2.97 -19.62 -2.20
C LYS A 80 3.71 -20.62 -1.31
N SER A 81 4.73 -20.17 -0.60
CA SER A 81 5.53 -20.99 0.31
C SER A 81 4.85 -21.18 1.66
N ASP A 82 5.04 -22.35 2.28
CA ASP A 82 4.64 -22.61 3.68
C ASP A 82 5.57 -21.90 4.70
N ALA A 83 6.70 -21.31 4.24
CA ALA A 83 7.56 -20.47 5.07
C ALA A 83 6.97 -19.06 5.29
N VAL A 84 7.41 -18.39 6.35
CA VAL A 84 6.95 -17.04 6.70
C VAL A 84 7.76 -15.98 5.95
N ARG A 85 7.10 -15.16 5.14
CA ARG A 85 7.68 -13.92 4.59
C ARG A 85 7.66 -12.81 5.64
N THR A 86 8.83 -12.40 6.07
CA THR A 86 9.07 -11.26 6.95
C THR A 86 9.55 -10.04 6.16
N CYS A 87 8.86 -8.92 6.35
CA CYS A 87 9.19 -7.61 5.78
C CYS A 87 9.02 -6.54 6.86
N VAL A 88 9.99 -5.65 6.99
CA VAL A 88 9.88 -4.44 7.80
C VAL A 88 9.47 -3.31 6.87
N SER A 89 8.32 -2.68 7.13
CA SER A 89 7.78 -1.58 6.34
C SER A 89 7.81 -0.28 7.14
N ASN A 90 8.39 0.77 6.56
CA ASN A 90 8.42 2.11 7.13
C ASN A 90 7.89 3.13 6.13
N TYR A 91 7.30 4.21 6.66
CA TYR A 91 6.69 5.27 5.87
C TYR A 91 7.29 6.61 6.29
N TYR A 92 7.64 7.44 5.31
CA TYR A 92 8.19 8.78 5.55
C TYR A 92 7.19 9.82 5.06
N PHE A 93 7.11 10.91 5.82
CA PHE A 93 6.13 11.97 5.61
C PHE A 93 6.82 13.32 5.45
N SER A 94 6.18 14.21 4.69
CA SER A 94 6.67 15.55 4.38
C SER A 94 5.52 16.57 4.41
N PRO A 95 5.76 17.83 4.83
CA PRO A 95 4.78 18.89 4.66
C PRO A 95 4.54 19.25 3.18
N HIS A 96 5.42 18.83 2.27
CA HIS A 96 5.31 19.11 0.84
C HIS A 96 4.65 17.95 0.09
N SER A 97 3.68 18.27 -0.76
CA SER A 97 2.99 17.28 -1.59
C SER A 97 3.94 16.63 -2.61
N PRO A 98 3.91 15.29 -2.76
CA PRO A 98 4.69 14.57 -3.76
C PRO A 98 4.07 14.66 -5.18
N ASN A 99 2.97 15.39 -5.37
CA ASN A 99 2.22 15.44 -6.64
C ASN A 99 2.45 16.75 -7.41
N ASP A 100 3.70 17.12 -7.65
CA ASP A 100 4.09 18.37 -8.34
C ASP A 100 3.48 19.63 -7.69
N GLY A 101 3.41 19.66 -6.36
CA GLY A 101 2.81 20.78 -5.61
C GLY A 101 1.28 20.80 -5.58
N ARG A 102 0.58 19.85 -6.23
CA ARG A 102 -0.88 19.74 -6.13
C ARG A 102 -1.29 19.14 -4.79
N GLU A 103 -2.17 19.83 -4.06
CA GLU A 103 -2.73 19.30 -2.82
C GLU A 103 -3.77 18.21 -3.13
N THR A 104 -3.53 17.00 -2.64
CA THR A 104 -4.44 15.88 -2.86
C THR A 104 -4.61 15.03 -1.61
N SER A 105 -5.84 14.67 -1.31
CA SER A 105 -6.16 13.90 -0.09
C SER A 105 -7.09 12.74 -0.41
N HIS A 106 -6.62 11.53 -0.12
CA HIS A 106 -7.39 10.31 -0.28
C HIS A 106 -7.06 9.28 0.80
N VAL A 107 -7.98 8.34 0.97
CA VAL A 107 -7.73 7.13 1.77
C VAL A 107 -6.93 6.14 0.94
N THR A 108 -6.55 5.00 1.54
CA THR A 108 -6.00 3.88 0.76
C THR A 108 -7.03 3.45 -0.28
N PHE A 109 -6.66 3.59 -1.55
CA PHE A 109 -7.51 3.26 -2.68
C PHE A 109 -7.14 1.88 -3.18
N PHE A 110 -8.10 0.95 -3.18
CA PHE A 110 -7.87 -0.43 -3.63
C PHE A 110 -8.48 -0.61 -5.01
N GLN A 111 -7.80 -1.40 -5.84
CA GLN A 111 -8.29 -1.82 -7.14
C GLN A 111 -8.19 -3.33 -7.25
N ALA A 112 -9.26 -3.98 -7.74
CA ALA A 112 -9.20 -5.40 -8.07
C ALA A 112 -8.24 -5.66 -9.25
N ARG A 113 -7.71 -6.88 -9.32
CA ARG A 113 -6.77 -7.28 -10.37
C ARG A 113 -7.45 -7.33 -11.77
N PRO A 114 -6.70 -7.24 -12.89
CA PRO A 114 -7.25 -7.18 -14.26
C PRO A 114 -8.28 -8.26 -14.59
N GLU A 115 -8.08 -9.46 -14.08
CA GLU A 115 -8.93 -10.64 -14.30
C GLU A 115 -10.30 -10.58 -13.59
N GLN A 116 -10.57 -9.53 -12.81
CA GLN A 116 -11.80 -9.38 -12.00
C GLN A 116 -12.62 -8.14 -12.39
N PRO A 117 -13.20 -8.07 -13.61
CA PRO A 117 -13.79 -6.83 -14.15
C PRO A 117 -14.92 -6.26 -13.31
N LEU A 118 -15.82 -7.09 -12.78
CA LEU A 118 -16.92 -6.64 -11.93
C LEU A 118 -16.39 -6.07 -10.60
N LEU A 119 -15.42 -6.75 -9.99
CA LEU A 119 -14.81 -6.29 -8.73
C LEU A 119 -14.04 -5.00 -8.93
N ARG A 120 -13.46 -4.75 -10.11
CA ARG A 120 -12.78 -3.49 -10.43
C ARG A 120 -13.73 -2.31 -10.35
N VAL A 121 -14.94 -2.44 -10.90
CA VAL A 121 -15.96 -1.37 -10.83
C VAL A 121 -16.35 -1.11 -9.38
N LEU A 122 -16.62 -2.17 -8.62
CA LEU A 122 -17.01 -2.07 -7.22
C LEU A 122 -15.91 -1.48 -6.34
N SER A 123 -14.64 -1.89 -6.52
CA SER A 123 -13.50 -1.38 -5.75
C SER A 123 -13.25 0.10 -6.03
N THR A 124 -13.38 0.52 -7.30
CA THR A 124 -13.28 1.93 -7.67
C THR A 124 -14.37 2.76 -7.01
N ALA A 125 -15.63 2.32 -7.08
CA ALA A 125 -16.75 3.02 -6.46
C ALA A 125 -16.59 3.13 -4.93
N ASP A 126 -16.17 2.04 -4.28
CA ASP A 126 -15.85 2.01 -2.85
C ASP A 126 -14.74 3.00 -2.48
N GLY A 127 -13.64 3.05 -3.24
CA GLY A 127 -12.54 3.98 -3.01
C GLY A 127 -12.97 5.45 -3.06
N TYR A 128 -13.83 5.81 -4.02
CA TYR A 128 -14.41 7.15 -4.11
C TYR A 128 -15.35 7.45 -2.94
N LEU A 129 -16.21 6.51 -2.55
CA LEU A 129 -17.13 6.67 -1.41
C LEU A 129 -16.37 6.84 -0.09
N ARG A 130 -15.35 6.01 0.17
CA ARG A 130 -14.50 6.13 1.37
C ARG A 130 -13.71 7.43 1.39
N THR A 131 -13.25 7.90 0.24
CA THR A 131 -12.57 9.20 0.13
C THR A 131 -13.54 10.35 0.41
N PHE A 132 -14.75 10.31 -0.14
CA PHE A 132 -15.77 11.32 0.09
C PHE A 132 -16.21 11.37 1.56
N THR A 133 -16.48 10.22 2.18
CA THR A 133 -16.84 10.14 3.60
C THR A 133 -15.74 10.68 4.52
N ARG A 134 -14.45 10.44 4.20
CA ARG A 134 -13.33 11.01 4.96
C ARG A 134 -13.15 12.52 4.76
N LYS A 135 -13.70 13.12 3.69
CA LYS A 135 -13.78 14.59 3.57
C LYS A 135 -14.82 15.18 4.52
N LEU A 136 -15.94 14.48 4.74
CA LEU A 136 -16.99 14.93 5.66
C LEU A 136 -16.60 14.72 7.13
N LYS A 137 -15.87 13.64 7.46
CA LYS A 137 -15.40 13.36 8.83
C LYS A 137 -13.89 13.10 8.84
N LYS A 138 -13.11 14.15 9.18
CA LYS A 138 -11.63 14.13 9.13
C LYS A 138 -11.00 13.02 9.99
N GLU A 139 -11.52 12.82 11.20
CA GLU A 139 -11.03 11.80 12.16
C GLU A 139 -11.32 10.35 11.73
N GLY A 140 -12.13 10.17 10.67
CA GLY A 140 -12.63 8.86 10.28
C GLY A 140 -13.73 8.33 11.21
N LEU A 141 -14.19 7.12 10.92
CA LEU A 141 -15.22 6.42 11.72
C LEU A 141 -14.63 5.28 12.56
N SER A 142 -13.35 4.97 12.39
CA SER A 142 -12.64 3.91 13.10
C SER A 142 -12.12 4.40 14.46
N LYS A 143 -12.06 3.49 15.44
CA LYS A 143 -11.35 3.75 16.70
C LYS A 143 -9.88 4.01 16.42
N GLN A 144 -9.30 4.99 17.10
CA GLN A 144 -7.86 5.20 17.08
C GLN A 144 -7.22 4.22 18.07
N ASP A 145 -6.36 3.35 17.56
CA ASP A 145 -5.62 2.37 18.36
C ASP A 145 -4.24 2.96 18.67
N LEU A 146 -4.21 3.93 19.59
CA LEU A 146 -2.99 4.58 20.04
C LEU A 146 -2.45 3.82 21.25
N TYR A 147 -1.17 3.44 21.18
CA TYR A 147 -0.47 2.93 22.36
C TYR A 147 -0.55 3.98 23.46
N GLN A 148 -1.28 3.68 24.52
CA GLN A 148 -1.28 4.46 25.74
C GLN A 148 -0.31 3.79 26.71
N GLU A 149 0.76 4.51 27.04
CA GLU A 149 1.67 4.08 28.09
C GLU A 149 0.86 3.99 29.39
N LYS A 150 0.77 2.78 29.96
CA LYS A 150 0.12 2.61 31.27
C LYS A 150 0.96 3.37 32.30
N LYS A 151 0.39 4.42 32.87
CA LYS A 151 0.93 5.09 34.07
C LYS A 151 0.90 4.16 35.27
#